data_AF-A0A2V8CAH6-F1
#
_entry.id   AF-A0A2V8CAH6-F1
#
_cell.length_a   1.000
_cell.length_b   1.000
_cell.length_c   1.000
_cell.angle_alpha   90.00
_cell.angle_beta   90.00
_cell.angle_gamma   90.00
#
_symmetry.space_group_name_H-M   'P 1'
#
loop_
_entity.id
_entity.type
_entity.pdbx_description
1 polymer ?
#
loop_
_entity_poly.entity_id
_entity_poly.type
_entity_poly.pdbx_seq_one_letter_code
_entity_poly.pdbx_strand_id
1 'polypeptide(L)'
;LYEIAFGSHPKAFRHPIPLLKTGNTSPDRVRSGVIHWGLGIRLWHDPDAPTESKVWREFSEKNNVPFDHGWHTHTYFTTYRLRLRNANRWVNVLEKGHMTSLDNPEVRALASRYGDPNYLLTEDWIPEVPGINAPGDYLKDYAPDPGKYSLQLLDKANKGTYEHYFPGAGAKITLGPVAPTKRGNN
;
A
#
# COMPACT_ATOMS: atom_id res chain seq x y z
N LEU A 1 5.05 -4.10 19.31
CA LEU A 1 4.89 -3.35 18.04
C LEU A 1 6.28 -2.94 17.61
N TYR A 2 6.75 -3.42 16.47
CA TYR A 2 8.08 -3.11 15.96
C TYR A 2 8.01 -2.02 14.89
N GLU A 3 7.08 -2.17 13.95
CA GLU A 3 6.90 -1.25 12.83
C GLU A 3 5.45 -0.78 12.76
N ILE A 4 5.29 0.53 12.59
CA ILE A 4 4.08 1.14 12.06
C ILE A 4 4.50 2.09 10.95
N ALA A 5 4.05 1.83 9.74
CA ALA A 5 4.23 2.72 8.62
C ALA A 5 3.04 2.61 7.68
N PHE A 6 2.91 3.57 6.77
CA PHE A 6 1.94 3.51 5.70
C PHE A 6 2.61 3.68 4.35
N GLY A 7 2.12 2.94 3.36
CA GLY A 7 2.59 3.08 1.99
C GLY A 7 2.24 4.46 1.42
N SER A 8 3.04 4.94 0.48
CA SER A 8 2.85 6.25 -0.16
C SER A 8 2.73 6.17 -1.68
N HIS A 9 2.75 4.95 -2.25
CA HIS A 9 2.79 4.74 -3.69
C HIS A 9 1.37 4.60 -4.27
N PRO A 10 0.84 5.61 -5.00
CA PRO A 10 -0.52 5.53 -5.54
C PRO A 10 -0.65 4.46 -6.64
N LYS A 11 0.47 4.10 -7.30
CA LYS A 11 0.48 3.08 -8.37
C LYS A 11 0.76 1.66 -7.91
N ALA A 12 0.92 1.43 -6.61
CA ALA A 12 1.15 0.08 -6.12
C ALA A 12 -0.16 -0.67 -6.02
N PHE A 13 -0.13 -1.95 -6.40
CA PHE A 13 -1.26 -2.85 -6.41
C PHE A 13 -0.85 -4.22 -5.88
N ARG A 14 -1.84 -5.06 -5.55
CA ARG A 14 -1.58 -6.43 -5.11
C ARG A 14 -0.95 -7.25 -6.22
N HIS A 15 0.34 -7.54 -6.06
CA HIS A 15 1.07 -8.29 -7.07
C HIS A 15 0.65 -9.78 -7.05
N PRO A 16 0.28 -10.39 -8.21
CA PRO A 16 -0.18 -11.78 -8.28
C PRO A 16 0.86 -12.79 -7.79
N ILE A 17 2.11 -12.61 -8.23
CA ILE A 17 3.17 -13.61 -8.02
C ILE A 17 3.44 -13.91 -6.52
N PRO A 18 3.69 -12.93 -5.63
CA PRO A 18 3.90 -13.21 -4.20
C PRO A 18 2.70 -13.90 -3.53
N LEU A 19 1.47 -13.47 -3.85
CA LEU A 19 0.26 -14.06 -3.30
C LEU A 19 0.12 -15.52 -3.74
N LEU A 20 0.25 -15.81 -5.04
CA LEU A 20 0.07 -17.16 -5.58
C LEU A 20 1.17 -18.13 -5.14
N LYS A 21 2.42 -17.65 -5.01
CA LYS A 21 3.55 -18.51 -4.64
C LYS A 21 3.62 -18.81 -3.15
N THR A 22 3.24 -17.85 -2.31
CA THR A 22 3.55 -17.90 -0.86
C THR A 22 2.43 -17.42 0.05
N GLY A 23 1.29 -16.99 -0.49
CA GLY A 23 0.23 -16.32 0.28
C GLY A 23 0.64 -14.92 0.76
N ASN A 24 1.79 -14.40 0.32
CA ASN A 24 2.38 -13.19 0.85
C ASN A 24 1.68 -11.93 0.30
N THR A 25 1.12 -11.12 1.20
CA THR A 25 0.48 -9.83 0.92
C THR A 25 1.39 -8.63 1.17
N SER A 26 2.67 -8.85 1.51
CA SER A 26 3.69 -7.81 1.73
C SER A 26 3.76 -6.71 0.66
N PRO A 27 3.49 -6.94 -0.64
CA PRO A 27 3.46 -5.86 -1.61
C PRO A 27 2.38 -4.80 -1.31
N ASP A 28 1.28 -5.17 -0.66
CA ASP A 28 0.19 -4.24 -0.35
C ASP A 28 0.66 -3.12 0.59
N ARG A 29 1.72 -3.34 1.37
CA ARG A 29 2.27 -2.38 2.33
C ARG A 29 2.78 -1.08 1.69
N VAL A 30 3.14 -1.11 0.40
CA VAL A 30 3.64 0.08 -0.30
C VAL A 30 2.53 0.93 -0.92
N ARG A 31 1.31 0.40 -1.03
CA ARG A 31 0.16 1.13 -1.58
C ARG A 31 -0.20 2.31 -0.68
N SER A 32 -0.45 3.47 -1.30
CA SER A 32 -0.77 4.72 -0.60
C SER A 32 -1.82 4.51 0.49
N GLY A 33 -1.57 4.97 1.72
CA GLY A 33 -2.56 4.93 2.80
C GLY A 33 -2.91 3.56 3.39
N VAL A 34 -2.30 2.46 2.92
CA VAL A 34 -2.31 1.19 3.66
C VAL A 34 -1.38 1.32 4.83
N ILE A 35 -1.90 1.21 6.06
CA ILE A 35 -1.04 1.10 7.25
C ILE A 35 -0.67 -0.36 7.43
N HIS A 36 0.63 -0.64 7.53
CA HIS A 36 1.16 -1.93 7.93
C HIS A 36 1.68 -1.89 9.36
N TRP A 37 1.35 -2.96 10.08
CA TRP A 37 1.69 -3.18 11.47
C TRP A 37 2.62 -4.39 11.55
N GLY A 38 3.92 -4.15 11.74
CA GLY A 38 4.91 -5.18 11.98
C GLY A 38 4.90 -5.57 13.46
N LEU A 39 4.37 -6.76 13.77
CA LEU A 39 4.25 -7.27 15.12
C LEU A 39 5.34 -8.33 15.38
N GLY A 40 6.08 -8.11 16.46
CA GLY A 40 7.19 -8.96 16.88
C GLY A 40 8.36 -8.11 17.35
N ILE A 41 9.54 -8.71 17.35
CA ILE A 41 10.81 -8.08 17.72
C ILE A 41 11.82 -8.47 16.65
N ARG A 42 12.67 -7.53 16.25
CA ARG A 42 13.86 -7.83 15.43
C ARG A 42 15.04 -7.06 15.98
N LEU A 43 16.23 -7.65 15.92
CA LEU A 43 17.48 -6.98 16.19
C LEU A 43 18.39 -7.04 14.95
N TRP A 44 18.42 -5.93 14.19
CA TRP A 44 19.20 -5.81 12.96
C TRP A 44 20.70 -5.63 13.16
N HIS A 45 21.10 -5.13 14.33
CA HIS A 45 22.47 -4.75 14.61
C HIS A 45 22.89 -5.36 15.94
N ASP A 46 23.93 -6.19 15.91
CA ASP A 46 24.65 -6.56 17.13
C ASP A 46 25.27 -5.30 17.76
N PRO A 47 25.51 -5.29 19.09
CA PRO A 47 26.08 -4.13 19.77
C PRO A 47 27.39 -3.61 19.15
N ASP A 48 28.18 -4.52 18.57
CA ASP A 48 29.52 -4.24 18.07
C ASP A 48 29.60 -4.12 16.53
N ALA A 49 28.52 -4.41 15.79
CA ALA A 49 28.52 -4.38 14.33
C ALA A 49 27.12 -4.20 13.72
N PRO A 50 27.00 -3.54 12.54
CA PRO A 50 25.73 -3.39 11.83
C PRO A 50 25.31 -4.66 11.08
N THR A 51 25.41 -5.81 11.74
CA THR A 51 25.03 -7.13 11.22
C THR A 51 23.91 -7.72 12.05
N GLU A 52 23.08 -8.55 11.42
CA GLU A 52 21.98 -9.24 12.10
C GLU A 52 22.47 -10.00 13.33
N SER A 53 21.79 -9.83 14.46
CA SER A 53 22.29 -10.31 15.74
C SER A 53 22.26 -11.84 15.82
N LYS A 54 23.45 -12.46 15.93
CA LYS A 54 23.55 -13.91 16.08
C LYS A 54 22.99 -14.37 17.42
N VAL A 55 23.23 -13.59 18.49
CA VAL A 55 22.71 -13.87 19.84
C VAL A 55 21.17 -13.86 19.83
N TRP A 56 20.57 -12.88 19.15
CA TRP A 56 19.11 -12.82 19.00
C TRP A 56 18.57 -14.04 18.23
N ARG A 57 19.21 -14.40 17.12
CA ARG A 57 18.80 -15.57 16.32
C ARG A 57 18.83 -16.85 17.13
N GLU A 58 19.94 -17.12 17.82
CA GLU A 58 20.10 -18.32 18.65
C GLU A 58 19.10 -18.34 19.82
N PHE A 59 18.82 -17.19 20.43
CA PHE A 59 17.80 -17.07 21.45
C PHE A 59 16.41 -17.44 20.91
N SER A 60 16.01 -16.91 19.75
CA SER A 60 14.71 -17.19 19.16
C SER A 60 14.54 -18.65 18.78
N GLU A 61 15.58 -19.26 18.18
CA GLU A 61 15.60 -20.69 17.84
C GLU A 61 15.50 -21.57 19.08
N LYS A 62 16.34 -21.31 20.10
CA LYS A 62 16.39 -22.10 21.34
C LYS A 62 15.06 -22.07 22.10
N ASN A 63 14.40 -20.93 22.14
CA ASN A 63 13.19 -20.72 22.94
C ASN A 63 11.90 -20.89 22.12
N ASN A 64 12.01 -21.22 20.83
CA ASN A 64 10.87 -21.32 19.91
C ASN A 64 9.96 -20.08 19.95
N VAL A 65 10.56 -18.90 19.91
CA VAL A 65 9.86 -17.61 19.86
C VAL A 65 10.07 -16.94 18.50
N PRO A 66 9.15 -16.05 18.06
CA PRO A 66 9.32 -15.35 16.80
C PRO A 66 10.67 -14.63 16.72
N PHE A 67 11.41 -14.86 15.63
CA PHE A 67 12.71 -14.23 15.36
C PHE A 67 12.57 -12.80 14.82
N ASP A 68 11.46 -12.49 14.17
CA ASP A 68 11.28 -11.24 13.46
C ASP A 68 9.89 -10.65 13.74
N HIS A 69 9.68 -9.41 13.33
CA HIS A 69 8.37 -8.79 13.18
C HIS A 69 7.65 -9.26 11.91
N GLY A 70 7.81 -10.54 11.57
CA GLY A 70 7.32 -11.12 10.31
C GLY A 70 5.80 -11.09 10.18
N TRP A 71 5.06 -11.03 11.30
CA TRP A 71 3.61 -10.89 11.28
C TRP A 71 3.22 -9.46 10.92
N HIS A 72 2.81 -9.26 9.67
CA HIS A 72 2.32 -7.98 9.16
C HIS A 72 0.81 -8.00 9.04
N THR A 73 0.15 -7.10 9.76
CA THR A 73 -1.28 -6.84 9.56
C THR A 73 -1.44 -5.56 8.74
N HIS A 74 -2.28 -5.59 7.71
CA HIS A 74 -2.59 -4.42 6.89
C HIS A 74 -3.98 -3.90 7.22
N THR A 75 -4.09 -2.60 7.48
CA THR A 75 -5.39 -1.92 7.62
C THR A 75 -5.56 -0.96 6.45
N TYR A 76 -6.57 -1.22 5.62
CA TYR A 76 -6.76 -0.53 4.34
C TYR A 76 -7.54 0.78 4.43
N PHE A 77 -8.41 0.95 5.42
CA PHE A 77 -9.38 2.06 5.47
C PHE A 77 -9.23 2.94 6.71
N THR A 78 -8.03 3.07 7.24
CA THR A 78 -7.78 3.85 8.45
C THR A 78 -7.86 5.36 8.18
N THR A 79 -8.58 6.09 9.03
CA THR A 79 -8.43 7.56 9.15
C THR A 79 -7.36 7.84 10.21
N TYR A 80 -6.27 8.49 9.81
CA TYR A 80 -5.14 8.82 10.70
C TYR A 80 -4.95 10.34 10.80
N ARG A 81 -5.00 10.85 12.03
CA ARG A 81 -4.97 12.30 12.32
C ARG A 81 -3.76 12.63 13.20
N LEU A 82 -3.04 13.68 12.82
CA LEU A 82 -1.93 14.22 13.57
C LEU A 82 -2.24 15.62 14.07
N ARG A 83 -1.82 15.94 15.30
CA ARG A 83 -1.86 17.30 15.83
C ARG A 83 -0.52 17.99 15.58
N LEU A 84 -0.54 19.03 14.75
CA LEU A 84 0.60 19.93 14.57
C LEU A 84 0.72 20.80 15.83
N ARG A 85 1.71 20.52 16.68
CA ARG A 85 1.87 21.15 18.00
C ARG A 85 1.92 22.68 17.91
N ASN A 86 2.75 23.20 17.00
CA ASN A 86 2.99 24.64 16.86
C ASN A 86 1.79 25.39 16.28
N ALA A 87 0.98 24.74 15.45
CA ALA A 87 -0.19 25.34 14.81
C ALA A 87 -1.50 25.06 15.57
N ASN A 88 -1.44 24.29 16.66
CA ASN A 88 -2.60 23.77 17.40
C ASN A 88 -3.71 23.20 16.48
N ARG A 89 -3.32 22.56 15.38
CA ARG A 89 -4.23 22.13 14.31
C ARG A 89 -4.17 20.61 14.15
N TRP A 90 -5.32 19.99 13.94
CA TRP A 90 -5.40 18.61 13.49
C TRP A 90 -5.36 18.54 11.97
N VAL A 91 -4.58 17.60 11.44
CA VAL A 91 -4.47 17.30 10.02
C VAL A 91 -4.76 15.82 9.83
N ASN A 92 -5.66 15.50 8.90
CA ASN A 92 -5.88 14.12 8.48
C ASN A 92 -4.75 13.80 7.49
N VAL A 93 -3.86 12.88 7.87
CA VAL A 93 -2.83 12.35 6.97
C VAL A 93 -3.46 11.32 6.04
N LEU A 94 -4.30 10.47 6.62
CA LEU A 94 -5.12 9.49 5.91
C LEU A 94 -6.59 9.74 6.23
N GLU A 95 -7.44 9.64 5.22
CA GLU A 95 -8.90 9.66 5.35
C GLU A 95 -9.46 8.38 4.74
N LYS A 96 -9.96 7.46 5.57
CA LYS A 96 -10.48 6.15 5.14
C LYS A 96 -9.53 5.39 4.21
N GLY A 97 -8.22 5.45 4.47
CA GLY A 97 -7.20 4.81 3.63
C GLY A 97 -6.74 5.61 2.42
N HIS A 98 -7.32 6.78 2.17
CA HIS A 98 -6.85 7.71 1.14
C HIS A 98 -5.82 8.69 1.72
N MET A 99 -4.69 8.88 1.03
CA MET A 99 -3.64 9.80 1.47
C MET A 99 -3.98 11.23 1.03
N THR A 100 -4.32 12.10 2.00
CA THR A 100 -4.86 13.45 1.71
C THR A 100 -3.90 14.38 0.96
N SER A 101 -2.61 14.06 0.94
CA SER A 101 -1.63 14.79 0.14
C SER A 101 -1.79 14.58 -1.37
N LEU A 102 -2.46 13.51 -1.83
CA LEU A 102 -2.74 13.27 -3.25
C LEU A 102 -3.74 14.31 -3.82
N ASP A 103 -4.61 14.85 -2.96
CA ASP A 103 -5.57 15.90 -3.29
C ASP A 103 -5.04 17.31 -3.04
N ASN A 104 -3.88 17.45 -2.39
CA ASN A 104 -3.35 18.75 -2.01
C ASN A 104 -3.03 19.59 -3.27
N PRO A 105 -3.51 20.86 -3.34
CA PRO A 105 -3.36 21.67 -4.54
C PRO A 105 -1.89 21.96 -4.90
N GLU A 106 -1.00 22.10 -3.92
CA GLU A 106 0.42 22.31 -4.15
C GLU A 106 1.10 21.04 -4.68
N VAL A 107 0.75 19.88 -4.13
CA VAL A 107 1.22 18.57 -4.64
C VAL A 107 0.74 18.34 -6.08
N ARG A 108 -0.53 18.64 -6.35
CA ARG A 108 -1.11 18.53 -7.70
C ARG A 108 -0.49 19.51 -8.69
N ALA A 109 -0.21 20.74 -8.27
CA ALA A 109 0.49 21.74 -9.09
C ALA A 109 1.96 21.37 -9.35
N LEU A 110 2.61 20.68 -8.40
CA LEU A 110 3.94 20.11 -8.63
C LEU A 110 3.86 18.94 -9.64
N ALA A 111 2.92 18.02 -9.46
CA ALA A 111 2.73 16.88 -10.36
C ALA A 111 2.39 17.31 -11.79
N SER A 112 1.67 18.43 -11.98
CA SER A 112 1.32 18.93 -13.32
C SER A 112 2.54 19.34 -14.17
N ARG A 113 3.71 19.51 -13.55
CA ARG A 113 4.98 19.74 -14.27
C ARG A 113 5.53 18.47 -14.93
N TYR A 114 5.03 17.29 -14.53
CA TYR A 114 5.51 15.98 -14.95
C TYR A 114 4.45 15.14 -15.69
N GLY A 115 3.21 15.61 -15.81
CA GLY A 115 2.13 14.92 -16.52
C GLY A 115 0.75 15.36 -16.01
N ASP A 116 -0.31 14.65 -16.42
CA ASP A 116 -1.65 14.91 -15.90
C ASP A 116 -1.71 14.52 -14.40
N PRO A 117 -1.94 15.46 -13.46
CA PRO A 117 -2.03 15.13 -12.04
C PRO A 117 -3.17 14.17 -11.72
N ASN A 118 -4.26 14.15 -12.51
CA ASN A 118 -5.34 13.18 -12.34
C ASN A 118 -4.87 11.77 -12.68
N TYR A 119 -3.99 11.63 -13.66
CA TYR A 119 -3.38 10.34 -13.95
C TYR A 119 -2.32 9.98 -12.91
N LEU A 120 -1.39 10.89 -12.59
CA LEU A 120 -0.22 10.59 -11.76
C LEU A 120 -0.55 10.33 -10.28
N LEU A 121 -1.55 11.01 -9.73
CA LEU A 121 -1.84 10.97 -8.30
C LEU A 121 -3.03 10.09 -7.93
N THR A 122 -3.79 9.60 -8.92
CA THR A 122 -4.89 8.65 -8.67
C THR A 122 -4.33 7.31 -8.22
N GLU A 123 -5.01 6.69 -7.26
CA GLU A 123 -4.65 5.38 -6.76
C GLU A 123 -5.05 4.32 -7.79
N ASP A 124 -4.09 3.51 -8.25
CA ASP A 124 -4.35 2.53 -9.30
C ASP A 124 -5.18 1.35 -8.81
N TRP A 125 -5.20 1.15 -7.50
CA TRP A 125 -5.92 0.07 -6.87
C TRP A 125 -6.38 0.48 -5.48
N ILE A 126 -7.63 0.12 -5.18
CA ILE A 126 -8.20 0.16 -3.84
C ILE A 126 -8.61 -1.29 -3.52
N PRO A 127 -8.12 -1.89 -2.41
CA PRO A 127 -8.54 -3.22 -2.02
C PRO A 127 -10.07 -3.27 -1.87
N GLU A 128 -10.71 -4.19 -2.57
CA GLU A 128 -12.13 -4.42 -2.39
C GLU A 128 -12.39 -5.33 -1.20
N VAL A 129 -13.35 -4.90 -0.39
CA VAL A 129 -13.87 -5.61 0.76
C VAL A 129 -15.41 -5.53 0.68
N PRO A 130 -16.08 -6.63 0.26
CA PRO A 130 -17.53 -6.73 0.22
C PRO A 130 -18.19 -6.27 1.51
N GLY A 131 -19.26 -5.49 1.38
CA GLY A 131 -20.00 -4.92 2.51
C GLY A 131 -19.30 -3.76 3.23
N ILE A 132 -18.09 -3.35 2.78
CA ILE A 132 -17.36 -2.19 3.30
C ILE A 132 -17.23 -1.11 2.22
N ASN A 133 -16.51 -1.41 1.13
CA ASN A 133 -16.30 -0.48 0.00
C ASN A 133 -16.69 -1.08 -1.36
N ALA A 134 -17.15 -2.34 -1.39
CA ALA A 134 -17.65 -3.03 -2.57
C ALA A 134 -19.03 -3.67 -2.28
N PRO A 135 -19.87 -3.92 -3.30
CA PRO A 135 -21.14 -4.62 -3.13
C PRO A 135 -20.97 -5.99 -2.44
N GLY A 136 -21.93 -6.36 -1.59
CA GLY A 136 -21.96 -7.64 -0.86
C GLY A 136 -22.19 -7.47 0.64
N ASP A 137 -22.00 -8.54 1.39
CA ASP A 137 -22.15 -8.65 2.84
C ASP A 137 -20.81 -9.08 3.45
N TYR A 138 -20.22 -8.25 4.32
CA TYR A 138 -18.91 -8.52 4.89
C TYR A 138 -18.84 -9.85 5.64
N LEU A 139 -19.87 -10.19 6.43
CA LEU A 139 -19.86 -11.38 7.27
C LEU A 139 -20.10 -12.67 6.49
N LYS A 140 -20.66 -12.58 5.28
CA LYS A 140 -20.96 -13.73 4.42
C LYS A 140 -19.97 -13.89 3.28
N ASP A 141 -19.64 -12.80 2.62
CA ASP A 141 -18.94 -12.80 1.33
C ASP A 141 -17.43 -12.57 1.47
N TYR A 142 -16.95 -12.07 2.62
CA TYR A 142 -15.53 -11.76 2.83
C TYR A 142 -14.93 -12.38 4.10
N ALA A 143 -15.49 -12.08 5.27
CA ALA A 143 -14.92 -12.46 6.57
C ALA A 143 -14.65 -13.97 6.76
N PRO A 144 -15.49 -14.89 6.24
CA PRO A 144 -15.23 -16.33 6.40
C PRO A 144 -13.97 -16.81 5.66
N ASP A 145 -13.65 -16.18 4.52
CA ASP A 145 -12.50 -16.57 3.69
C ASP A 145 -12.02 -15.41 2.78
N PRO A 146 -11.29 -14.43 3.36
CA PRO A 146 -10.78 -13.28 2.60
C PRO A 146 -9.71 -13.67 1.58
N GLY A 147 -9.06 -14.82 1.78
CA GLY A 147 -8.06 -15.37 0.86
C GLY A 147 -8.68 -15.83 -0.44
N LYS A 148 -9.76 -16.62 -0.38
CA LYS A 148 -10.53 -17.05 -1.56
C LYS A 148 -11.05 -15.86 -2.37
N TYR A 149 -11.61 -14.86 -1.71
CA TYR A 149 -12.07 -13.65 -2.39
C TYR A 149 -10.91 -12.93 -3.12
N SER A 150 -9.77 -12.77 -2.44
CA SER A 150 -8.57 -12.16 -3.02
C SER A 150 -8.04 -12.93 -4.24
N LEU A 151 -8.08 -14.26 -4.20
CA LEU A 151 -7.67 -15.11 -5.33
C LEU A 151 -8.64 -15.03 -6.51
N GLN A 152 -9.95 -14.88 -6.26
CA GLN A 152 -10.95 -14.67 -7.31
C GLN A 152 -10.76 -13.32 -8.02
N LEU A 153 -10.48 -12.25 -7.27
CA LEU A 153 -10.15 -10.96 -7.88
C LEU A 153 -8.86 -11.06 -8.71
N LEU A 154 -7.88 -11.82 -8.25
CA LEU A 154 -6.65 -12.02 -8.99
C LEU A 154 -6.87 -12.78 -10.30
N ASP A 155 -7.75 -13.78 -10.30
CA ASP A 155 -8.15 -14.48 -11.51
C ASP A 155 -8.80 -13.53 -12.53
N LYS A 156 -9.70 -12.64 -12.07
CA LYS A 156 -10.26 -11.57 -12.92
C LYS A 156 -9.18 -10.63 -13.46
N ALA A 157 -8.23 -10.24 -12.61
CA ALA A 157 -7.12 -9.37 -12.99
C ALA A 157 -6.23 -10.00 -14.07
N ASN A 158 -5.85 -11.26 -13.90
CA ASN A 158 -5.06 -12.00 -14.89
C ASN A 158 -5.79 -12.20 -16.21
N LYS A 159 -7.13 -12.27 -16.19
CA LYS A 159 -7.99 -12.32 -17.38
C LYS A 159 -8.25 -10.95 -18.01
N GLY A 160 -7.79 -9.86 -17.39
CA GLY A 160 -8.05 -8.49 -17.84
C GLY A 160 -9.50 -8.04 -17.67
N THR A 161 -10.29 -8.74 -16.85
CA THR A 161 -11.72 -8.45 -16.61
C THR A 161 -11.96 -7.76 -15.27
N TYR A 162 -10.90 -7.39 -14.55
CA TYR A 162 -11.00 -6.69 -13.28
C TYR A 162 -11.17 -5.18 -13.50
N GLU A 163 -12.35 -4.68 -13.18
CA GLU A 163 -12.77 -3.30 -13.51
C GLU A 163 -12.22 -2.26 -12.54
N HIS A 164 -11.75 -2.67 -11.36
CA HIS A 164 -11.37 -1.77 -10.26
C HIS A 164 -9.87 -1.42 -10.22
N TYR A 165 -9.08 -1.82 -11.22
CA TYR A 165 -7.78 -1.18 -11.48
C TYR A 165 -7.99 0.08 -12.28
N PHE A 166 -7.34 1.19 -11.92
CA PHE A 166 -7.24 2.36 -12.78
C PHE A 166 -6.34 2.07 -14.00
N PRO A 167 -6.64 2.61 -15.20
CA PRO A 167 -7.77 3.49 -15.57
C PRO A 167 -9.13 2.79 -15.78
N GLY A 168 -9.26 1.52 -15.40
CA GLY A 168 -10.43 0.67 -15.62
C GLY A 168 -10.13 -0.37 -16.69
N ALA A 169 -10.78 -1.54 -16.61
CA ALA A 169 -10.72 -2.53 -17.68
C ALA A 169 -11.20 -1.91 -19.01
N GLY A 170 -10.38 -1.98 -20.06
CA GLY A 170 -10.71 -1.45 -21.38
C GLY A 170 -10.54 0.07 -21.56
N ALA A 171 -10.08 0.81 -20.54
CA ALA A 171 -9.84 2.24 -20.69
C ALA A 171 -8.58 2.52 -21.52
N LYS A 172 -8.69 3.42 -22.51
CA LYS A 172 -7.55 3.97 -23.25
C LYS A 172 -6.93 5.11 -22.43
N ILE A 173 -5.68 4.95 -22.02
CA ILE A 173 -4.90 6.04 -21.43
C ILE A 173 -4.60 7.04 -22.54
N THR A 174 -5.34 8.14 -22.60
CA THR A 174 -4.91 9.31 -23.37
C THR A 174 -3.89 10.05 -22.53
N LEU A 175 -2.60 9.79 -22.78
CA LEU A 175 -1.54 10.67 -22.30
C LEU A 175 -1.81 12.06 -22.89
N GLY A 176 -1.77 13.10 -22.04
CA GLY A 176 -1.81 14.48 -22.52
C GLY A 176 -0.72 14.74 -23.57
N PRO A 177 -0.80 15.86 -24.32
CA PRO A 177 0.12 16.15 -25.41
C PRO A 177 1.57 15.95 -24.94
N VAL A 178 2.29 15.08 -25.65
CA VAL A 178 3.71 14.81 -25.40
C VAL A 178 4.45 16.15 -25.48
N ALA A 179 5.09 16.56 -24.37
CA ALA A 179 5.90 17.77 -24.36
C ALA A 179 6.94 17.67 -25.49
N PRO A 180 7.13 18.73 -26.30
CA PRO A 180 7.99 18.67 -27.47
C PRO A 180 9.40 18.26 -27.05
N THR A 181 9.86 17.15 -27.62
CA THR A 181 11.22 16.63 -27.49
C THR A 181 12.19 17.50 -28.30
N LYS A 182 12.49 18.70 -27.81
CA LYS A 182 13.66 19.44 -28.24
C LYS A 182 14.51 19.76 -27.02
N ARG A 183 15.46 18.87 -26.72
CA ARG A 183 16.71 19.30 -26.09
C ARG A 183 17.40 20.19 -27.12
N GLY A 184 17.41 21.49 -26.88
CA GLY A 184 18.33 22.39 -27.58
C GLY A 184 19.76 21.94 -27.26
N ASN A 185 20.55 21.70 -28.30
CA ASN A 185 21.99 21.61 -28.15
C ASN A 185 22.51 23.00 -27.76
N ASN A 186 22.92 23.15 -26.50
CA ASN A 186 23.89 24.17 -26.09
C ASN A 186 25.07 23.43 -25.45
#